data_AF-B8BA97-F1
#
_entry.id   AF-B8BA97-F1
#
_cell.length_a   1.000
_cell.length_b   1.000
_cell.length_c   1.000
_cell.angle_alpha   90.00
_cell.angle_beta   90.00
_cell.angle_gamma   90.00
#
_symmetry.space_group_name_H-M   'P 1'
#
loop_
_entity.id
_entity.type
_entity.pdbx_description
1 polymer ?
#
loop_
_entity_poly.entity_id
_entity_poly.type
_entity_poly.pdbx_seq_one_letter_code
_entity_poly.pdbx_strand_id
1 'polypeptide(L)'
;MYTLQPRVCISSSRSSISPKAARLSHQKASTGKPYFREIQEHLSSKLGEASNAMNSTYQQLLDSFVDHTFTFKCQPLRPTESNFAPVDEIGEITRVIEIEGEIPADFPEGVYIRNGGNPLYGGLQSVSSIFGQSHNIWVEGEGMLHAVYFCKSNNSTWSISYNNRYVQSETFRIEKERQKPCFLPPAMLIASVLNTLRFRKVMKSMSNTSVFEHAGRVYAASEDDVPHEVDLHNLSTLGSWPCSGGVYGKLSYLTSTTS
;
A
#
# COMPACT_ATOMS: atom_id res chain seq x y z
N MET A 1 3.26 -50.45 38.33
CA MET A 1 3.54 -51.86 38.70
C MET A 1 4.41 -52.46 37.60
N TYR A 2 5.37 -53.28 38.01
CA TYR A 2 6.61 -53.70 37.36
C TYR A 2 6.53 -54.25 35.92
N THR A 3 7.60 -53.93 35.17
CA THR A 3 8.28 -54.61 34.05
C THR A 3 7.97 -56.08 33.79
N LEU A 4 8.12 -56.50 32.51
CA LEU A 4 8.88 -57.70 32.11
C LEU A 4 9.20 -57.67 30.58
N GLN A 5 10.50 -57.57 30.25
CA GLN A 5 11.09 -58.04 28.99
C GLN A 5 11.43 -59.53 29.11
N PRO A 6 11.67 -60.22 27.98
CA PRO A 6 12.73 -61.22 27.93
C PRO A 6 13.79 -60.91 26.86
N ARG A 7 15.05 -61.00 27.29
CA ARG A 7 16.28 -61.15 26.48
C ARG A 7 16.41 -62.61 26.02
N VAL A 8 17.08 -62.83 24.87
CA VAL A 8 17.99 -63.99 24.68
C VAL A 8 19.21 -63.56 23.84
N CYS A 9 20.35 -64.15 24.20
CA CYS A 9 21.73 -63.77 23.92
C CYS A 9 22.35 -64.29 22.60
N ILE A 10 23.52 -63.70 22.35
CA ILE A 10 24.53 -63.83 21.28
C ILE A 10 25.19 -65.22 21.21
N SER A 11 25.65 -65.62 20.01
CA SER A 11 26.89 -66.39 19.84
C SER A 11 27.64 -66.02 18.56
N SER A 12 28.95 -65.79 18.71
CA SER A 12 29.94 -65.40 17.71
C SER A 12 30.62 -66.60 17.04
N SER A 13 31.04 -66.47 15.78
CA SER A 13 32.19 -67.23 15.23
C SER A 13 32.99 -66.38 14.24
N ARG A 14 34.30 -66.22 14.54
CA ARG A 14 35.34 -65.61 13.71
C ARG A 14 35.80 -66.58 12.61
N SER A 15 36.21 -66.03 11.46
CA SER A 15 37.37 -66.54 10.72
C SER A 15 38.14 -65.39 10.07
N SER A 16 39.44 -65.37 10.37
CA SER A 16 40.47 -64.40 10.03
C SER A 16 41.13 -64.68 8.68
N ILE A 17 41.36 -63.65 7.84
CA ILE A 17 42.47 -63.61 6.88
C ILE A 17 42.98 -62.16 6.76
N SER A 18 44.28 -61.96 7.04
CA SER A 18 45.07 -60.75 6.78
C SER A 18 45.69 -60.87 5.37
N PRO A 19 45.90 -59.77 4.61
CA PRO A 19 47.29 -59.25 4.58
C PRO A 19 47.44 -57.72 4.41
N LYS A 20 48.53 -57.26 5.05
CA LYS A 20 49.46 -56.19 4.63
C LYS A 20 48.99 -54.73 4.68
N ALA A 21 49.68 -54.01 5.58
CA ALA A 21 49.67 -52.57 5.74
C ALA A 21 50.19 -51.84 4.50
N ALA A 22 49.44 -50.83 4.06
CA ALA A 22 49.96 -49.68 3.35
C ALA A 22 49.53 -48.42 4.12
N ARG A 23 50.53 -47.65 4.60
CA ARG A 23 50.33 -46.33 5.19
C ARG A 23 49.62 -45.42 4.18
N LEU A 24 48.44 -44.92 4.53
CA LEU A 24 47.85 -43.75 3.86
C LEU A 24 47.97 -42.56 4.82
N SER A 25 48.88 -41.67 4.46
CA SER A 25 49.05 -40.34 5.03
C SER A 25 47.72 -39.58 5.03
N HIS A 26 47.43 -38.88 6.14
CA HIS A 26 46.48 -37.78 6.14
C HIS A 26 46.88 -36.74 5.09
N GLN A 27 46.23 -36.77 3.93
CA GLN A 27 46.16 -35.59 3.07
C GLN A 27 44.90 -34.81 3.43
N LYS A 28 45.13 -33.60 3.93
CA LYS A 28 44.15 -32.53 4.03
C LYS A 28 43.50 -32.34 2.65
N ALA A 29 42.22 -32.68 2.52
CA ALA A 29 41.44 -32.29 1.35
C ALA A 29 41.28 -30.77 1.37
N SER A 30 42.11 -30.08 0.59
CA SER A 30 41.91 -28.68 0.23
C SER A 30 41.56 -28.61 -1.26
N THR A 31 40.77 -27.60 -1.60
CA THR A 31 40.41 -27.11 -2.95
C THR A 31 39.47 -27.97 -3.80
N GLY A 32 38.17 -27.88 -3.47
CA GLY A 32 37.06 -28.18 -4.38
C GLY A 32 35.86 -27.27 -4.04
N LYS A 33 36.06 -25.94 -4.02
CA LYS A 33 35.09 -24.98 -3.44
C LYS A 33 34.75 -23.70 -4.23
N PRO A 34 35.40 -23.30 -5.34
CA PRO A 34 34.90 -22.17 -6.12
C PRO A 34 33.81 -22.59 -7.13
N TYR A 35 34.03 -23.68 -7.87
CA TYR A 35 33.18 -24.11 -8.98
C TYR A 35 31.76 -24.54 -8.56
N PHE A 36 31.63 -25.25 -7.43
CA PHE A 36 30.32 -25.70 -6.94
C PHE A 36 29.46 -24.52 -6.43
N ARG A 37 30.10 -23.50 -5.85
CA ARG A 37 29.45 -22.29 -5.37
C ARG A 37 28.93 -21.46 -6.54
N GLU A 38 29.73 -21.33 -7.59
CA GLU A 38 29.37 -20.64 -8.83
C GLU A 38 28.23 -21.34 -9.57
N ILE A 39 28.22 -22.68 -9.64
CA ILE A 39 27.09 -23.46 -10.16
C ILE A 39 25.83 -23.26 -9.31
N GLN A 40 25.95 -23.29 -7.98
CA GLN A 40 24.83 -23.09 -7.08
C GLN A 40 24.22 -21.68 -7.22
N GLU A 41 25.05 -20.65 -7.33
CA GLU A 41 24.62 -19.27 -7.56
C GLU A 41 23.95 -19.12 -8.94
N HIS A 42 24.51 -19.73 -9.98
CA HIS A 42 23.93 -19.72 -11.34
C HIS A 42 22.60 -20.48 -11.44
N LEU A 43 22.47 -21.62 -10.76
CA LEU A 43 21.22 -22.36 -10.71
C LEU A 43 20.15 -21.60 -9.91
N SER A 44 20.54 -20.97 -8.80
CA SER A 44 19.63 -20.16 -7.98
C SER A 44 19.13 -18.94 -8.74
N SER A 45 20.01 -18.26 -9.50
CA SER A 45 19.62 -17.13 -10.34
C SER A 45 18.71 -17.56 -11.49
N LYS A 46 19.03 -18.66 -12.20
CA LYS A 46 18.19 -19.21 -13.28
C LYS A 46 16.82 -19.67 -12.78
N LEU A 47 16.76 -20.30 -11.61
CA LEU A 47 15.51 -20.70 -10.99
C LEU A 47 14.69 -19.48 -10.54
N GLY A 48 15.37 -18.44 -10.04
CA GLY A 48 14.76 -17.14 -9.73
C GLY A 48 14.19 -16.44 -10.97
N GLU A 49 14.96 -16.38 -12.06
CA GLU A 49 14.51 -15.84 -13.36
C GLU A 49 13.28 -16.59 -13.88
N ALA A 50 13.32 -17.94 -13.87
CA ALA A 50 12.20 -18.77 -14.30
C ALA A 50 10.96 -18.58 -13.42
N SER A 51 11.14 -18.52 -12.09
CA SER A 51 10.05 -18.26 -11.14
C SER A 51 9.44 -16.86 -11.35
N ASN A 52 10.28 -15.85 -11.56
CA ASN A 52 9.84 -14.49 -11.84
C ASN A 52 9.08 -14.40 -13.17
N ALA A 53 9.55 -15.07 -14.22
CA ALA A 53 8.89 -15.14 -15.51
C ALA A 53 7.55 -15.89 -15.44
N MET A 54 7.47 -16.97 -14.66
CA MET A 54 6.21 -17.67 -14.41
C MET A 54 5.23 -16.78 -13.63
N ASN A 55 5.71 -16.07 -12.61
CA ASN A 55 4.88 -15.14 -11.84
C ASN A 55 4.38 -13.97 -12.71
N SER A 56 5.22 -13.40 -13.57
CA SER A 56 4.79 -12.33 -14.48
C SER A 56 3.78 -12.82 -15.52
N THR A 57 3.98 -14.01 -16.08
CA THR A 57 3.02 -14.65 -17.00
C THR A 57 1.68 -14.91 -16.32
N TYR A 58 1.70 -15.42 -15.09
CA TYR A 58 0.49 -15.64 -14.29
C TYR A 58 -0.27 -14.33 -14.04
N GLN A 59 0.45 -13.25 -13.66
CA GLN A 59 -0.15 -11.94 -13.44
C GLN A 59 -0.77 -11.38 -14.73
N GLN A 60 -0.10 -11.51 -15.88
CA GLN A 60 -0.64 -11.11 -17.17
C GLN A 60 -1.91 -11.87 -17.56
N LEU A 61 -1.97 -13.18 -17.28
CA LEU A 61 -3.15 -13.99 -17.53
C LEU A 61 -4.32 -13.55 -16.64
N LEU A 62 -4.07 -13.28 -15.35
CA LEU A 62 -5.10 -12.74 -14.45
C LEU A 62 -5.59 -11.37 -14.89
N ASP A 63 -4.68 -10.47 -15.26
CA ASP A 63 -5.03 -9.14 -15.75
C ASP A 63 -5.87 -9.24 -17.03
N SER A 64 -5.47 -10.07 -17.99
CA SER A 64 -6.21 -10.30 -19.23
C SER A 64 -7.60 -10.91 -18.96
N PHE A 65 -7.70 -11.86 -18.03
CA PHE A 65 -8.98 -12.42 -17.62
C PHE A 65 -9.90 -11.34 -17.03
N VAL A 66 -9.38 -10.48 -16.15
CA VAL A 66 -10.17 -9.41 -15.54
C VAL A 66 -10.59 -8.39 -16.58
N ASP A 67 -9.68 -7.94 -17.44
CA ASP A 67 -9.97 -6.97 -18.49
C ASP A 67 -11.02 -7.47 -19.49
N HIS A 68 -11.03 -8.77 -19.76
CA HIS A 68 -12.02 -9.37 -20.65
C HIS A 68 -13.37 -9.62 -19.98
N THR A 69 -13.37 -9.92 -18.69
CA THR A 69 -14.58 -10.34 -17.96
C THR A 69 -15.31 -9.17 -17.29
N PHE A 70 -14.57 -8.13 -16.90
CA PHE A 70 -15.10 -6.99 -16.14
C PHE A 70 -14.95 -5.72 -16.96
N THR A 71 -16.06 -5.04 -17.19
CA THR A 71 -16.08 -3.75 -17.86
C THR A 71 -16.38 -2.65 -16.85
N PHE A 72 -15.46 -1.70 -16.72
CA PHE A 72 -15.67 -0.47 -15.96
C PHE A 72 -16.47 0.52 -16.82
N LYS A 73 -17.59 0.99 -16.29
CA LYS A 73 -18.43 2.02 -16.91
C LYS A 73 -18.43 3.26 -16.03
N CYS A 74 -18.00 4.38 -16.60
CA CYS A 74 -18.12 5.69 -15.97
C CYS A 74 -19.49 6.28 -16.28
N GLN A 75 -20.24 6.69 -15.26
CA GLN A 75 -21.48 7.42 -15.43
C GLN A 75 -21.20 8.93 -15.39
N PRO A 76 -21.81 9.70 -16.29
CA PRO A 76 -21.71 11.14 -16.23
C PRO A 76 -22.40 11.66 -14.96
N LEU A 77 -21.82 12.68 -14.35
CA LEU A 77 -22.45 13.41 -13.25
C LEU A 77 -23.69 14.14 -13.76
N ARG A 78 -24.73 14.21 -12.92
CA ARG A 78 -25.90 15.05 -13.23
C ARG A 78 -25.51 16.53 -13.16
N PRO A 79 -26.24 17.43 -13.84
CA PRO A 79 -25.96 18.88 -13.75
C PRO A 79 -25.97 19.42 -12.31
N THR A 80 -26.80 18.85 -11.43
CA THR A 80 -26.87 19.19 -10.00
C THR A 80 -25.69 18.66 -9.18
N GLU A 81 -24.88 17.79 -9.76
CA GLU A 81 -23.75 17.12 -9.12
C GLU A 81 -22.40 17.66 -9.62
N SER A 82 -22.38 18.80 -10.31
CA SER A 82 -21.16 19.38 -10.89
C SER A 82 -20.05 19.62 -9.87
N ASN A 83 -20.41 19.96 -8.62
CA ASN A 83 -19.46 20.20 -7.54
C ASN A 83 -18.79 18.91 -7.03
N PHE A 84 -19.25 17.73 -7.44
CA PHE A 84 -18.62 16.43 -7.17
C PHE A 84 -17.71 15.96 -8.31
N ALA A 85 -17.54 16.79 -9.36
CA ALA A 85 -16.60 16.50 -10.42
C ALA A 85 -15.17 16.48 -9.87
N PRO A 86 -14.33 15.52 -10.31
CA PRO A 86 -12.94 15.49 -9.93
C PRO A 86 -12.22 16.73 -10.48
N VAL A 87 -11.20 17.16 -9.74
CA VAL A 87 -10.30 18.25 -10.13
C VAL A 87 -8.87 17.72 -10.27
N ASP A 88 -8.09 18.35 -11.13
CA ASP A 88 -6.68 17.99 -11.33
C ASP A 88 -5.77 18.61 -10.25
N GLU A 89 -4.59 18.05 -10.05
CA GLU A 89 -3.53 18.68 -9.25
C GLU A 89 -3.10 19.99 -9.91
N ILE A 90 -3.00 21.07 -9.12
CA ILE A 90 -2.54 22.39 -9.62
C ILE A 90 -1.03 22.40 -9.96
N GLY A 91 -0.28 21.40 -9.49
CA GLY A 91 1.15 21.27 -9.70
C GLY A 91 1.94 22.07 -8.67
N GLU A 92 2.32 23.30 -9.01
CA GLU A 92 3.07 24.18 -8.12
C GLU A 92 2.15 24.98 -7.19
N ILE A 93 2.64 25.27 -5.98
CA ILE A 93 1.91 26.06 -4.99
C ILE A 93 1.57 27.42 -5.61
N THR A 94 0.28 27.73 -5.67
CA THR A 94 -0.23 28.93 -6.33
C THR A 94 -0.53 30.00 -5.30
N ARG A 95 0.03 31.19 -5.48
CA ARG A 95 -0.27 32.35 -4.62
C ARG A 95 -1.67 32.88 -4.92
N VAL A 96 -2.45 33.13 -3.89
CA VAL A 96 -3.72 33.83 -3.99
C VAL A 96 -3.43 35.33 -4.07
N ILE A 97 -3.82 35.94 -5.20
CA ILE A 97 -3.51 37.34 -5.51
C ILE A 97 -4.64 38.30 -5.14
N GLU A 98 -5.87 37.80 -5.10
CA GLU A 98 -7.07 38.60 -4.90
C GLU A 98 -7.77 38.11 -3.64
N ILE A 99 -7.91 39.02 -2.68
CA ILE A 99 -8.59 38.78 -1.41
C ILE A 99 -9.63 39.88 -1.30
N GLU A 100 -10.90 39.48 -1.30
CA GLU A 100 -12.00 40.41 -1.03
C GLU A 100 -12.23 40.49 0.49
N GLY A 101 -12.22 41.72 1.03
CA GLY A 101 -12.33 41.97 2.47
C GLY A 101 -10.98 41.99 3.18
N GLU A 102 -11.01 41.88 4.51
CA GLU A 102 -9.83 41.95 5.38
C GLU A 102 -9.72 40.71 6.27
N ILE A 103 -8.54 40.13 6.35
CA ILE A 103 -8.24 39.04 7.29
C ILE A 103 -7.97 39.66 8.67
N PRO A 104 -8.63 39.19 9.74
CA PRO A 104 -8.42 39.73 11.09
C PRO A 104 -6.94 39.76 11.48
N ALA A 105 -6.51 40.83 12.13
CA ALA A 105 -5.10 41.02 12.48
C ALA A 105 -4.57 39.95 13.44
N ASP A 106 -5.46 39.36 14.24
CA ASP A 106 -5.26 38.28 15.21
C ASP A 106 -5.50 36.88 14.64
N PHE A 107 -5.82 36.76 13.34
CA PHE A 107 -5.91 35.45 12.68
C PHE A 107 -4.55 34.74 12.78
N PRO A 108 -4.51 33.43 13.10
CA PRO A 108 -3.25 32.71 13.29
C PRO A 108 -2.57 32.40 11.95
N GLU A 109 -1.25 32.41 11.95
CA GLU A 109 -0.47 31.79 10.88
C GLU A 109 -0.62 30.26 10.95
N GLY A 110 -0.66 29.61 9.80
CA GLY A 110 -0.83 28.17 9.74
C GLY A 110 -1.34 27.67 8.40
N VAL A 111 -1.78 26.42 8.40
CA VAL A 111 -2.28 25.74 7.19
C VAL A 111 -3.65 25.16 7.48
N TYR A 112 -4.63 25.52 6.68
CA TYR A 112 -5.94 24.88 6.68
C TYR A 112 -5.93 23.76 5.64
N ILE A 113 -6.13 22.51 6.07
CA ILE A 113 -6.15 21.35 5.18
C ILE A 113 -7.51 20.67 5.25
N ARG A 114 -8.05 20.30 4.08
CA ARG A 114 -9.22 19.45 3.95
C ARG A 114 -8.88 18.25 3.07
N ASN A 115 -9.40 17.08 3.44
CA ASN A 115 -9.39 15.87 2.63
C ASN A 115 -10.77 15.64 1.99
N GLY A 116 -10.80 14.92 0.88
CA GLY A 116 -12.04 14.52 0.21
C GLY A 116 -11.77 13.56 -0.95
N GLY A 117 -12.81 12.82 -1.34
CA GLY A 117 -12.72 11.91 -2.47
C GLY A 117 -12.70 12.64 -3.80
N ASN A 118 -11.72 12.33 -4.64
CA ASN A 118 -11.50 12.89 -5.96
C ASN A 118 -11.17 11.75 -6.95
N PRO A 119 -12.16 11.22 -7.69
CA PRO A 119 -11.94 10.03 -8.51
C PRO A 119 -10.93 10.25 -9.65
N LEU A 120 -9.83 9.48 -9.67
CA LEU A 120 -8.76 9.60 -10.67
C LEU A 120 -9.23 9.24 -12.09
N TYR A 121 -10.17 8.30 -12.20
CA TYR A 121 -10.72 7.80 -13.46
C TYR A 121 -12.24 8.02 -13.59
N GLY A 122 -12.72 9.17 -13.12
CA GLY A 122 -14.11 9.62 -13.27
C GLY A 122 -15.06 9.23 -12.13
N GLY A 123 -16.14 10.01 -11.99
CA GLY A 123 -16.92 10.19 -10.76
C GLY A 123 -17.69 8.97 -10.23
N LEU A 124 -18.38 8.25 -11.12
CA LEU A 124 -19.24 7.13 -10.76
C LEU A 124 -18.86 5.92 -11.59
N GLN A 125 -18.18 4.95 -10.98
CA GLN A 125 -17.81 3.71 -11.64
C GLN A 125 -18.80 2.61 -11.28
N SER A 126 -19.35 1.95 -12.30
CA SER A 126 -20.04 0.68 -12.16
C SER A 126 -19.25 -0.39 -12.89
N VAL A 127 -19.16 -1.58 -12.32
CA VAL A 127 -18.51 -2.72 -12.95
C VAL A 127 -19.60 -3.70 -13.37
N SER A 128 -19.56 -4.13 -14.63
CA SER A 128 -20.43 -5.19 -15.15
C SER A 128 -19.60 -6.41 -15.56
N SER A 129 -20.07 -7.61 -15.22
CA SER A 129 -19.42 -8.87 -15.57
C SER A 129 -20.44 -10.01 -15.71
N ILE A 130 -19.99 -11.19 -16.15
CA ILE A 130 -20.79 -12.43 -16.12
C ILE A 130 -21.16 -12.88 -14.69
N PHE A 131 -20.48 -12.35 -13.67
CA PHE A 131 -20.74 -12.63 -12.26
C PHE A 131 -21.71 -11.63 -11.61
N GLY A 132 -22.30 -10.75 -12.41
CA GLY A 132 -23.24 -9.73 -11.97
C GLY A 132 -22.77 -8.30 -12.25
N GLN A 133 -23.60 -7.35 -11.85
CA GLN A 133 -23.36 -5.91 -12.00
C GLN A 133 -23.28 -5.27 -10.62
N SER A 134 -22.27 -4.46 -10.37
CA SER A 134 -22.30 -3.57 -9.22
C SER A 134 -23.27 -2.42 -9.52
N HIS A 135 -24.20 -2.15 -8.61
CA HIS A 135 -24.95 -0.89 -8.66
C HIS A 135 -23.99 0.29 -8.42
N ASN A 136 -24.48 1.51 -8.63
CA ASN A 136 -23.72 2.75 -8.42
C ASN A 136 -23.21 2.81 -6.98
N ILE A 137 -22.05 2.23 -6.74
CA ILE A 137 -21.34 2.44 -5.50
C ILE A 137 -20.78 3.84 -5.65
N TRP A 138 -21.14 4.71 -4.72
CA TRP A 138 -20.44 5.96 -4.60
C TRP A 138 -19.01 5.58 -4.22
N VAL A 139 -18.14 5.47 -5.22
CA VAL A 139 -16.72 5.41 -5.00
C VAL A 139 -16.38 6.86 -4.69
N GLU A 140 -16.48 7.23 -3.41
CA GLU A 140 -15.84 8.42 -2.90
C GLU A 140 -14.38 8.28 -3.34
N GLY A 141 -13.95 9.03 -4.35
CA GLY A 141 -12.70 8.77 -5.07
C GLY A 141 -11.46 8.81 -4.20
N GLU A 142 -10.31 8.74 -4.84
CA GLU A 142 -9.02 8.79 -4.16
C GLU A 142 -8.86 10.11 -3.40
N GLY A 143 -8.24 10.04 -2.23
CA GLY A 143 -8.08 11.17 -1.34
C GLY A 143 -7.23 12.24 -1.98
N MET A 144 -7.81 13.44 -2.12
CA MET A 144 -7.08 14.62 -2.52
C MET A 144 -7.12 15.65 -1.39
N LEU A 145 -5.92 16.07 -0.99
CA LEU A 145 -5.74 17.10 0.02
C LEU A 145 -5.78 18.46 -0.66
N HIS A 146 -6.49 19.39 -0.03
CA HIS A 146 -6.52 20.80 -0.38
C HIS A 146 -5.97 21.58 0.80
N ALA A 147 -4.95 22.40 0.57
CA ALA A 147 -4.32 23.21 1.61
C ALA A 147 -4.33 24.69 1.25
N VAL A 148 -4.70 25.52 2.23
CA VAL A 148 -4.53 26.97 2.19
C VAL A 148 -3.52 27.36 3.25
N TYR A 149 -2.44 28.01 2.81
CA TYR A 149 -1.33 28.45 3.65
C TYR A 149 -1.53 29.92 3.99
N PHE A 150 -1.49 30.25 5.28
CA PHE A 150 -1.60 31.61 5.80
C PHE A 150 -0.28 31.99 6.46
N CYS A 151 0.47 32.89 5.81
CA CYS A 151 1.74 33.39 6.31
C CYS A 151 1.68 34.90 6.47
N LYS A 152 2.26 35.45 7.54
CA LYS A 152 2.34 36.87 7.79
C LYS A 152 3.74 37.38 7.43
N SER A 153 3.81 38.36 6.55
CA SER A 153 5.08 39.04 6.24
C SER A 153 5.50 39.93 7.41
N ASN A 154 6.79 40.28 7.48
CA ASN A 154 7.35 41.21 8.47
C ASN A 154 6.57 42.55 8.56
N ASN A 155 5.93 42.96 7.47
CA ASN A 155 5.13 44.19 7.41
C ASN A 155 3.66 43.98 7.86
N SER A 156 3.36 42.87 8.53
CA SER A 156 2.01 42.46 8.93
C SER A 156 1.02 42.24 7.78
N THR A 157 1.51 42.10 6.55
CA THR A 157 0.71 41.77 5.37
C THR A 157 0.56 40.26 5.22
N TRP A 158 -0.66 39.80 4.96
CA TRP A 158 -0.94 38.39 4.71
C TRP A 158 -0.46 37.95 3.32
N SER A 159 0.17 36.78 3.28
CA SER A 159 0.48 36.03 2.06
C SER A 159 -0.26 34.70 2.12
N ILE A 160 -1.14 34.48 1.15
CA ILE A 160 -1.96 33.27 1.07
C ILE A 160 -1.55 32.48 -0.16
N SER A 161 -1.42 31.18 0.02
CA SER A 161 -1.15 30.25 -1.08
C SER A 161 -2.07 29.04 -1.01
N TYR A 162 -2.31 28.42 -2.16
CA TYR A 162 -3.13 27.23 -2.30
C TYR A 162 -2.34 26.10 -2.96
N ASN A 163 -2.59 24.89 -2.53
CA ASN A 163 -2.09 23.68 -3.17
C ASN A 163 -3.12 22.55 -3.06
N ASN A 164 -3.07 21.61 -4.00
CA ASN A 164 -3.79 20.35 -3.91
C ASN A 164 -2.98 19.18 -4.44
N ARG A 165 -3.11 18.03 -3.76
CA ARG A 165 -2.35 16.83 -4.11
C ARG A 165 -3.07 15.55 -3.73
N TYR A 166 -2.96 14.53 -4.58
CA TYR A 166 -3.43 13.19 -4.26
C TYR A 166 -2.55 12.54 -3.21
N VAL A 167 -3.20 11.84 -2.28
CA VAL A 167 -2.53 10.92 -1.37
C VAL A 167 -2.03 9.73 -2.18
N GLN A 168 -0.71 9.52 -2.20
CA GLN A 168 -0.05 8.49 -3.00
C GLN A 168 -0.11 7.12 -2.30
N SER A 169 -1.32 6.60 -2.08
CA SER A 169 -1.51 5.24 -1.58
C SER A 169 -0.94 4.20 -2.56
N GLU A 170 -0.66 3.00 -2.08
CA GLU A 170 -0.17 1.91 -2.94
C GLU A 170 -1.12 1.63 -4.11
N THR A 171 -2.43 1.60 -3.83
CA THR A 171 -3.45 1.32 -4.85
C THR A 171 -3.61 2.48 -5.82
N PHE A 172 -3.47 3.74 -5.37
CA PHE A 172 -3.43 4.91 -6.26
C PHE A 172 -2.26 4.80 -7.24
N ARG A 173 -1.07 4.45 -6.75
CA ARG A 173 0.14 4.33 -7.57
C ARG A 173 -0.01 3.23 -8.63
N ILE A 174 -0.58 2.07 -8.26
CA ILE A 174 -0.83 0.96 -9.18
C ILE A 174 -1.75 1.40 -10.33
N GLU A 175 -2.88 2.04 -10.02
CA GLU A 175 -3.82 2.46 -11.07
C GLU A 175 -3.22 3.58 -11.93
N LYS A 176 -2.51 4.53 -11.32
CA LYS A 176 -1.79 5.60 -12.03
C LYS A 176 -0.75 5.05 -13.01
N GLU A 177 0.03 4.06 -12.59
CA GLU A 177 1.02 3.37 -13.44
C GLU A 177 0.35 2.62 -14.60
N ARG A 178 -0.77 1.96 -14.34
CA ARG A 178 -1.54 1.22 -15.35
C ARG A 178 -2.43 2.10 -16.22
N GLN A 179 -2.57 3.38 -15.88
CA GLN A 179 -3.41 4.37 -16.56
C GLN A 179 -4.87 3.96 -16.71
N LYS A 180 -5.41 3.17 -15.77
CA LYS A 180 -6.79 2.69 -15.81
C LYS A 180 -7.29 2.25 -14.43
N PRO A 181 -8.62 2.25 -14.18
CA PRO A 181 -9.17 1.59 -13.00
C PRO A 181 -8.89 0.09 -13.06
N CYS A 182 -8.42 -0.47 -11.94
CA CYS A 182 -7.97 -1.86 -11.84
C CYS A 182 -8.65 -2.62 -10.69
N PHE A 183 -9.04 -1.92 -9.62
CA PHE A 183 -9.61 -2.56 -8.42
C PHE A 183 -11.10 -2.83 -8.61
N LEU A 184 -11.50 -4.08 -8.43
CA LEU A 184 -12.91 -4.47 -8.48
C LEU A 184 -13.61 -4.09 -7.18
N PRO A 185 -14.86 -3.60 -7.22
CA PRO A 185 -15.58 -3.16 -6.04
C PRO A 185 -16.01 -4.33 -5.15
N PRO A 186 -16.13 -4.13 -3.83
CA PRO A 186 -16.47 -5.19 -2.86
C PRO A 186 -17.86 -5.81 -3.06
N ALA A 187 -18.77 -5.13 -3.77
CA ALA A 187 -20.10 -5.68 -4.06
C ALA A 187 -20.09 -6.90 -4.99
N MET A 188 -18.95 -7.22 -5.62
CA MET A 188 -18.79 -8.42 -6.43
C MET A 188 -18.16 -9.55 -5.61
N LEU A 189 -18.82 -10.71 -5.54
CA LEU A 189 -18.40 -11.84 -4.72
C LEU A 189 -16.95 -12.29 -4.96
N ILE A 190 -16.46 -12.19 -6.20
CA ILE A 190 -15.11 -12.62 -6.58
C ILE A 190 -14.06 -11.49 -6.53
N ALA A 191 -14.47 -10.23 -6.28
CA ALA A 191 -13.57 -9.08 -6.31
C ALA A 191 -12.43 -9.19 -5.29
N SER A 192 -12.75 -9.53 -4.04
CA SER A 192 -11.74 -9.68 -2.98
C SER A 192 -10.66 -10.70 -3.34
N VAL A 193 -11.04 -11.82 -3.97
CA VAL A 193 -10.11 -12.87 -4.40
C VAL A 193 -9.24 -12.36 -5.55
N LEU A 194 -9.85 -11.79 -6.60
CA LEU A 194 -9.11 -11.33 -7.78
C LEU A 194 -8.21 -10.12 -7.47
N ASN A 195 -8.64 -9.20 -6.63
CA ASN A 195 -7.79 -8.09 -6.17
C ASN A 195 -6.62 -8.62 -5.34
N THR A 196 -6.86 -9.59 -4.45
CA THR A 196 -5.78 -10.20 -3.65
C THR A 196 -4.77 -10.94 -4.54
N LEU A 197 -5.21 -11.69 -5.54
CA LEU A 197 -4.32 -12.41 -6.44
C LEU A 197 -3.49 -11.48 -7.34
N ARG A 198 -4.07 -10.35 -7.78
CA ARG A 198 -3.40 -9.37 -8.67
C ARG A 198 -2.52 -8.37 -7.92
N PHE A 199 -3.01 -7.87 -6.79
CA PHE A 199 -2.42 -6.72 -6.10
C PHE A 199 -2.01 -7.00 -4.66
N ARG A 200 -2.27 -8.21 -4.14
CA ARG A 200 -2.08 -8.55 -2.72
C ARG A 200 -2.84 -7.62 -1.76
N LYS A 201 -3.89 -6.98 -2.26
CA LYS A 201 -4.78 -6.06 -1.55
C LYS A 201 -6.21 -6.48 -1.81
N VAL A 202 -7.03 -6.55 -0.76
CA VAL A 202 -8.43 -6.97 -0.87
C VAL A 202 -9.27 -5.88 -1.53
N MET A 203 -9.04 -4.64 -1.11
CA MET A 203 -9.80 -3.45 -1.50
C MET A 203 -8.84 -2.32 -1.88
N LYS A 204 -9.37 -1.32 -2.59
CA LYS A 204 -8.64 -0.12 -2.96
C LYS A 204 -8.52 0.80 -1.73
N SER A 205 -7.33 1.32 -1.46
CA SER A 205 -7.13 2.34 -0.42
C SER A 205 -7.51 3.70 -0.96
N MET A 206 -8.57 4.28 -0.38
CA MET A 206 -9.08 5.57 -0.83
C MET A 206 -8.39 6.75 -0.14
N SER A 207 -7.98 6.64 1.13
CA SER A 207 -7.29 7.70 1.88
C SER A 207 -7.99 9.07 1.86
N ASN A 208 -9.33 9.10 1.79
CA ASN A 208 -10.13 10.28 1.46
C ASN A 208 -11.01 10.82 2.60
N THR A 209 -11.07 10.12 3.75
CA THR A 209 -12.07 10.38 4.80
C THR A 209 -11.72 11.57 5.68
N SER A 210 -10.47 11.65 6.14
CA SER A 210 -10.07 12.69 7.10
C SER A 210 -8.60 13.07 7.01
N VAL A 211 -8.25 14.16 7.69
CA VAL A 211 -6.88 14.61 7.95
C VAL A 211 -6.76 14.96 9.43
N PHE A 212 -5.66 14.55 10.08
CA PHE A 212 -5.40 14.87 11.49
C PHE A 212 -3.91 15.08 11.76
N GLU A 213 -3.62 15.83 12.82
CA GLU A 213 -2.27 16.00 13.33
C GLU A 213 -2.04 15.12 14.56
N HIS A 214 -0.89 14.46 14.62
CA HIS A 214 -0.44 13.73 15.80
C HIS A 214 1.09 13.78 15.92
N ALA A 215 1.58 14.16 17.11
CA ALA A 215 3.01 14.27 17.41
C ALA A 215 3.80 15.14 16.41
N GLY A 216 3.22 16.28 15.99
CA GLY A 216 3.83 17.22 15.04
C GLY A 216 3.89 16.72 13.60
N ARG A 217 3.14 15.67 13.28
CA ARG A 217 3.03 15.08 11.94
C ARG A 217 1.58 15.07 11.49
N VAL A 218 1.35 15.20 10.19
CA VAL A 218 0.01 15.26 9.59
C VAL A 218 -0.26 14.00 8.82
N TYR A 219 -1.47 13.47 8.95
CA TYR A 219 -1.87 12.21 8.35
C TYR A 219 -3.19 12.35 7.60
N ALA A 220 -3.25 11.77 6.41
CA ALA A 220 -4.48 11.51 5.68
C ALA A 220 -4.95 10.08 5.98
N ALA A 221 -6.22 9.90 6.34
CA ALA A 221 -6.77 8.61 6.72
C ALA A 221 -8.04 8.26 5.96
N SER A 222 -8.26 6.96 5.79
CA SER A 222 -9.55 6.38 5.44
C SER A 222 -9.94 5.30 6.46
N GLU A 223 -11.21 4.90 6.42
CA GLU A 223 -11.74 3.89 7.34
C GLU A 223 -11.16 2.48 7.11
N ASP A 224 -10.60 2.25 5.92
CA ASP A 224 -10.26 0.94 5.38
C ASP A 224 -8.75 0.70 5.17
N ASP A 225 -7.90 1.71 5.37
CA ASP A 225 -6.44 1.57 5.29
C ASP A 225 -5.72 2.38 6.38
N VAL A 226 -4.43 2.08 6.56
CA VAL A 226 -3.57 2.81 7.50
C VAL A 226 -3.42 4.28 7.09
N PRO A 227 -3.33 5.21 8.06
CA PRO A 227 -3.08 6.61 7.74
C PRO A 227 -1.76 6.81 7.01
N HIS A 228 -1.73 7.77 6.10
CA HIS A 228 -0.56 8.15 5.32
C HIS A 228 -0.02 9.49 5.82
N GLU A 229 1.26 9.53 6.18
CA GLU A 229 1.93 10.76 6.59
C GLU A 229 2.10 11.69 5.38
N VAL A 230 1.86 12.98 5.60
CA VAL A 230 1.87 14.02 4.58
C VAL A 230 2.82 15.13 4.99
N ASP A 231 3.65 15.57 4.05
CA ASP A 231 4.46 16.77 4.20
C ASP A 231 3.55 18.02 4.17
N LEU A 232 3.53 18.74 5.28
CA LEU A 232 2.68 19.92 5.44
C LEU A 232 3.01 21.04 4.43
N HIS A 233 4.25 21.14 3.93
CA HIS A 233 4.69 22.22 3.05
C HIS A 233 4.27 22.03 1.59
N ASN A 234 4.20 20.79 1.11
CA ASN A 234 4.02 20.49 -0.32
C ASN A 234 2.97 19.39 -0.58
N LEU A 235 2.31 18.90 0.46
CA LEU A 235 1.31 17.84 0.44
C LEU A 235 1.79 16.51 -0.16
N SER A 236 3.10 16.28 -0.24
CA SER A 236 3.64 15.00 -0.68
C SER A 236 3.38 13.92 0.37
N THR A 237 3.06 12.71 -0.10
CA THR A 237 2.90 11.55 0.79
C THR A 237 4.27 10.99 1.13
N LEU A 238 4.59 10.96 2.42
CA LEU A 238 5.89 10.52 2.92
C LEU A 238 5.96 9.01 3.16
N GLY A 239 4.86 8.42 3.66
CA GLY A 239 4.79 6.99 3.94
C GLY A 239 3.52 6.60 4.68
N SER A 240 3.31 5.31 4.87
CA SER A 240 2.24 4.80 5.74
C SER A 240 2.66 4.85 7.21
N TRP A 241 1.68 5.06 8.10
CA TRP A 241 1.90 5.09 9.54
C TRP A 241 2.52 3.77 10.01
N PRO A 242 3.75 3.78 10.56
CA PRO A 242 4.35 2.58 11.15
C PRO A 242 3.68 2.34 12.50
N CYS A 243 2.74 1.40 12.55
CA CYS A 243 2.09 0.99 13.80
C CYS A 243 3.04 0.13 14.66
N SER A 244 4.19 0.70 15.06
CA SER A 244 5.19 0.06 15.92
C SER A 244 5.13 0.54 17.39
N GLY A 245 4.17 1.40 17.72
CA GLY A 245 3.79 1.74 19.09
C GLY A 245 2.30 1.47 19.29
N GLY A 246 1.97 0.44 20.08
CA GLY A 246 0.63 -0.13 20.16
C GLY A 246 -0.49 0.89 20.38
N VAL A 247 -1.53 0.79 19.56
CA VAL A 247 -2.83 1.46 19.77
C VAL A 247 -3.64 0.64 20.77
N TYR A 248 -3.15 0.54 22.00
CA TYR A 248 -3.97 0.26 23.19
C TYR A 248 -3.91 1.48 24.11
N GLY A 249 -4.14 2.67 23.53
CA GLY A 249 -4.37 3.89 24.25
C GLY A 249 -5.87 4.10 24.39
N LYS A 250 -6.40 3.94 25.60
CA LYS A 250 -7.77 4.27 25.98
C LYS A 250 -8.10 5.68 25.45
N LEU A 251 -9.12 5.82 24.58
CA LEU A 251 -9.68 7.14 24.24
C LEU A 251 -10.25 7.75 25.52
N SER A 252 -9.48 8.59 26.20
CA SER A 252 -9.99 9.49 27.22
C SER A 252 -10.49 10.74 26.52
N TYR A 253 -11.81 10.81 26.32
CA TYR A 253 -12.50 12.05 26.01
C TYR A 253 -12.27 13.01 27.18
N LEU A 254 -11.56 14.11 26.96
CA LEU A 254 -11.52 15.23 27.90
C LEU A 254 -12.83 16.01 27.75
N THR A 255 -13.81 15.71 28.59
CA THR A 255 -14.93 16.64 28.82
C THR A 255 -14.42 17.76 29.73
N SER A 256 -14.27 18.96 29.18
CA SER A 256 -14.07 20.17 29.98
C SER A 256 -15.40 20.52 30.66
N THR A 257 -15.58 20.13 31.93
CA THR A 257 -16.56 20.78 32.80
C THR A 257 -15.87 21.93 33.51
N THR A 258 -16.36 23.13 33.20
CA THR A 258 -16.12 24.39 33.92
C THR A 258 -16.53 24.30 35.38
N SER A 259 -15.69 24.84 36.25
CA SER A 259 -16.07 25.54 37.49
C SER A 259 -14.90 26.40 37.95
#